data_AF-A0A7J6XHY6-F1
#
_entry.id   AF-A0A7J6XHY6-F1
#
_cell.length_a   1.000
_cell.length_b   1.000
_cell.length_c   1.000
_cell.angle_alpha   90.00
_cell.angle_beta   90.00
_cell.angle_gamma   90.00
#
_symmetry.space_group_name_H-M   'P 1'
#
loop_
_entity.id
_entity.type
_entity.pdbx_description
1 polymer ?
#
loop_
_entity_poly.entity_id
_entity_poly.type
_entity_poly.pdbx_seq_one_letter_code
_entity_poly.pdbx_strand_id
1 'polypeptide(L)'
;MEQVRLLEDIKRSEHSINDFTLNRDPEACISKVCDIEEPNIYVVESTGASITADSSVSLVHRYCDKLPGDMYFTPKPKFHFTSSGGMFECEMTLPPSAPVQRIVSPK
;
A
#
# COMPACT_ATOMS: atom_id res chain seq x y z
N MET A 1 -20.06 -16.66 -49.28
CA MET A 1 -18.64 -16.25 -49.28
C MET A 1 -18.26 -15.46 -48.02
N GLU A 2 -19.12 -14.59 -47.49
CA GLU A 2 -18.83 -13.75 -46.32
C GLU A 2 -18.63 -14.53 -45.01
N GLN A 3 -19.49 -15.51 -44.73
CA GLN A 3 -19.41 -16.36 -43.53
C GLN A 3 -18.06 -17.12 -43.42
N VAL A 4 -17.48 -17.54 -44.55
CA VAL A 4 -16.21 -18.26 -44.58
C VAL A 4 -15.04 -17.34 -44.21
N ARG A 5 -15.08 -16.08 -44.65
CA ARG A 5 -14.07 -15.08 -44.30
C ARG A 5 -14.07 -14.78 -42.80
N LEU A 6 -15.26 -14.65 -42.22
CA LEU A 6 -15.40 -14.39 -40.80
C LEU A 6 -14.82 -15.53 -39.95
N LEU A 7 -15.04 -16.78 -40.36
CA LEU A 7 -14.46 -17.96 -39.73
C LEU A 7 -12.93 -17.99 -39.84
N GLU A 8 -12.38 -17.60 -41.00
CA GLU A 8 -10.93 -17.51 -41.19
C GLU A 8 -10.29 -16.43 -40.31
N ASP A 9 -10.97 -15.28 -40.16
CA ASP A 9 -10.47 -14.18 -39.33
C ASP A 9 -10.51 -14.52 -37.83
N ILE A 10 -11.55 -15.24 -37.37
CA ILE A 10 -11.61 -15.74 -35.98
C ILE A 10 -10.48 -16.74 -35.72
N LYS A 11 -10.30 -17.72 -36.61
CA LYS A 11 -9.23 -18.72 -36.45
C LYS A 11 -7.84 -18.07 -36.44
N ARG A 12 -7.64 -17.03 -37.25
CA ARG A 12 -6.39 -16.27 -37.30
C ARG A 12 -6.15 -15.47 -36.01
N SER A 13 -7.18 -14.83 -35.46
CA SER A 13 -7.05 -14.05 -34.23
C SER A 13 -6.77 -14.93 -33.02
N GLU A 14 -7.42 -16.09 -32.91
CA GLU A 14 -7.16 -17.08 -31.85
C GLU A 14 -5.72 -17.58 -31.89
N HIS A 15 -5.22 -17.96 -33.07
CA HIS A 15 -3.84 -18.41 -33.23
C HIS A 15 -2.84 -17.29 -32.88
N SER A 16 -3.14 -16.05 -33.24
CA SER A 16 -2.29 -14.89 -32.90
C SER A 16 -2.24 -14.62 -31.40
N ILE A 17 -3.36 -14.75 -30.69
CA ILE A 17 -3.40 -14.56 -29.23
C ILE A 17 -2.61 -15.67 -28.54
N ASN A 18 -2.80 -16.92 -28.96
CA ASN A 18 -2.09 -18.05 -28.36
C ASN A 18 -0.58 -18.01 -28.62
N ASP A 19 -0.14 -17.59 -29.81
CA ASP A 19 1.28 -17.42 -30.10
C ASP A 19 1.89 -16.28 -29.26
N PHE A 20 1.16 -15.17 -29.08
CA PHE A 20 1.59 -14.06 -28.24
C PHE A 20 1.73 -14.44 -26.77
N THR A 21 0.84 -15.28 -26.23
CA THR A 21 0.94 -15.71 -24.82
C THR A 21 2.08 -16.70 -24.59
N LEU A 22 2.34 -17.61 -25.53
CA LEU A 22 3.43 -18.58 -25.44
C LEU A 22 4.82 -17.93 -25.58
N ASN A 23 4.94 -16.89 -26.41
CA ASN A 23 6.20 -16.20 -26.65
C ASN A 23 6.39 -14.95 -25.77
N ARG A 24 5.48 -14.71 -24.82
CA ARG A 24 5.62 -13.59 -23.88
C ARG A 24 6.84 -13.84 -22.99
N ASP A 25 7.84 -12.98 -23.10
CA ASP A 25 8.98 -12.95 -22.19
C ASP A 25 8.47 -12.56 -20.77
N PRO A 26 8.54 -13.46 -19.77
CA PRO A 26 8.08 -13.16 -18.41
C PRO A 26 8.92 -12.08 -17.75
N GLU A 27 10.18 -11.95 -18.16
CA GLU A 27 11.22 -11.08 -17.59
C GLU A 27 11.17 -9.65 -18.16
N ALA A 28 10.54 -9.41 -19.31
CA ALA A 28 10.41 -8.08 -19.90
C ALA A 28 9.54 -7.14 -19.06
N CYS A 29 8.62 -7.68 -18.25
CA CYS A 29 7.91 -6.92 -17.21
C CYS A 29 8.72 -6.75 -15.92
N ILE A 30 9.80 -7.52 -15.74
CA ILE A 30 10.73 -7.47 -14.60
C ILE A 30 11.84 -6.42 -14.86
N SER A 31 11.94 -5.88 -16.08
CA SER A 31 12.83 -4.76 -16.46
C SER A 31 12.47 -3.40 -15.85
N LYS A 32 11.68 -3.39 -14.77
CA LYS A 32 11.82 -2.39 -13.73
C LYS A 32 12.04 -3.18 -12.44
N VAL A 33 13.29 -3.56 -12.23
CA VAL A 33 13.86 -3.57 -10.89
C VAL A 33 13.63 -2.16 -10.37
N CYS A 34 12.44 -1.94 -9.80
CA CYS A 34 12.30 -0.92 -8.78
C CYS A 34 13.44 -1.25 -7.81
N ASP A 35 14.26 -0.28 -7.46
CA ASP A 35 15.15 -0.43 -6.32
C ASP A 35 14.23 -0.81 -5.15
N ILE A 36 14.08 -2.12 -4.89
CA ILE A 36 13.38 -2.62 -3.72
C ILE A 36 14.41 -2.41 -2.62
N GLU A 37 14.51 -1.16 -2.18
CA GLU A 37 15.04 -0.84 -0.87
C GLU A 37 14.42 -1.85 0.09
N GLU A 38 15.26 -2.55 0.88
CA GLU A 38 14.76 -3.52 1.84
C GLU A 38 13.57 -2.88 2.57
N PRO A 39 12.39 -3.55 2.59
CA PRO A 39 11.21 -2.95 3.17
C PRO A 39 11.58 -2.52 4.59
N ASN A 40 11.45 -1.23 4.87
CA ASN A 40 11.72 -0.67 6.19
C ASN A 40 10.74 -1.32 7.18
N ILE A 41 11.16 -2.44 7.76
CA ILE A 41 10.40 -3.27 8.68
C ILE A 41 10.88 -2.97 10.09
N TYR A 42 9.95 -2.52 10.93
CA TYR A 42 10.17 -2.45 12.37
C TYR A 42 9.65 -3.72 13.03
N VAL A 43 10.45 -4.36 13.87
CA VAL A 43 10.09 -5.60 14.60
C VAL A 43 10.18 -5.37 16.10
N VAL A 44 9.14 -5.78 16.82
CA VAL A 44 9.11 -5.79 18.28
C VAL A 44 9.72 -7.10 18.78
N GLU A 45 10.94 -7.07 19.32
CA GLU A 45 11.68 -8.27 19.73
C GLU A 45 10.92 -9.15 20.72
N SER A 46 10.16 -8.55 21.65
CA SER A 46 9.45 -9.29 22.69
C SER A 46 8.25 -10.10 22.19
N THR A 47 7.64 -9.71 21.06
CA THR A 47 6.42 -10.36 20.53
C THR A 47 6.61 -10.95 19.14
N GLY A 48 7.68 -10.58 18.43
CA GLY A 48 7.88 -10.91 17.03
C GLY A 48 6.94 -10.19 16.07
N ALA A 49 6.13 -9.23 16.56
CA ALA A 49 5.25 -8.46 15.70
C ALA A 49 6.07 -7.49 14.82
N SER A 50 5.76 -7.45 13.53
CA SER A 50 6.46 -6.61 12.54
C SER A 50 5.51 -5.66 11.82
N ILE A 51 6.02 -4.50 11.39
CA ILE A 51 5.26 -3.49 10.66
C ILE A 51 6.11 -2.84 9.57
N THR A 52 5.46 -2.48 8.46
CA THR A 52 6.08 -1.78 7.33
C THR A 52 5.56 -0.34 7.22
N ALA A 53 6.23 0.52 6.46
CA ALA A 53 5.75 1.85 6.15
C ALA A 53 4.32 1.85 5.57
N ASP A 54 4.01 0.92 4.65
CA ASP A 54 2.68 0.79 4.01
C ASP A 54 1.56 0.41 5.00
N SER A 55 1.88 -0.33 6.05
CA SER A 55 0.90 -0.80 7.04
C SER A 55 0.81 0.10 8.28
N SER A 56 1.76 1.02 8.46
CA SER A 56 1.92 1.86 9.65
C SER A 56 0.68 2.71 9.96
N VAL A 57 0.19 3.47 8.98
CA VAL A 57 -0.97 4.37 9.14
C VAL A 57 -2.23 3.58 9.49
N SER A 58 -2.47 2.49 8.78
CA SER A 58 -3.63 1.62 9.01
C SER A 58 -3.61 1.01 10.41
N LEU A 59 -2.43 0.64 10.93
CA LEU A 59 -2.31 0.12 12.29
C LEU A 59 -2.66 1.19 13.33
N VAL A 60 -2.24 2.45 13.13
CA VAL A 60 -2.59 3.56 14.05
C VAL A 60 -4.11 3.77 14.09
N HIS A 61 -4.78 3.73 12.94
CA HIS A 61 -6.25 3.80 12.89
C HIS A 61 -6.89 2.64 13.67
N ARG A 62 -6.45 1.40 13.42
CA ARG A 62 -6.96 0.22 14.11
C ARG A 62 -6.70 0.25 15.61
N TYR A 63 -5.58 0.83 16.04
CA TYR A 63 -5.30 1.08 17.46
C TYR A 63 -6.35 2.03 18.05
N CYS A 64 -6.66 3.14 17.37
CA CYS A 64 -7.67 4.09 17.83
C CYS A 64 -9.05 3.44 17.95
N ASP A 65 -9.45 2.59 16.99
CA ASP A 65 -10.72 1.85 17.02
C ASP A 65 -10.85 0.89 18.23
N LYS A 66 -9.74 0.54 18.88
CA LYS A 66 -9.71 -0.32 20.07
C LYS A 66 -9.65 0.47 21.38
N LEU A 67 -9.56 1.79 21.33
CA LEU A 67 -9.59 2.62 22.52
C LEU A 67 -10.99 2.60 23.16
N PRO A 68 -11.08 2.80 24.48
CA PRO A 68 -12.35 3.07 25.13
C PRO A 68 -13.03 4.27 24.46
N GLY A 69 -14.28 4.08 24.04
CA GLY A 69 -15.10 5.09 23.40
C GLY A 69 -16.57 4.93 23.80
N ASP A 70 -17.38 5.91 23.45
CA ASP A 70 -18.83 5.87 23.61
C ASP A 70 -19.52 5.83 22.23
N MET A 71 -20.85 5.77 22.24
CA MET A 71 -21.66 5.73 21.01
C MET A 71 -21.67 7.05 20.24
N TYR A 72 -21.12 8.12 20.80
CA TYR A 72 -21.15 9.47 20.24
C TYR A 72 -19.81 9.91 19.65
N PHE A 73 -18.73 9.21 19.99
CA PHE A 73 -17.38 9.57 19.57
C PHE A 73 -16.62 8.37 19.02
N THR A 74 -16.23 8.44 17.75
CA THR A 74 -15.29 7.49 17.16
C THR A 74 -13.86 8.02 17.31
N PRO A 75 -13.01 7.40 18.15
CA PRO A 75 -11.61 7.79 18.32
C PRO A 75 -10.85 7.65 16.99
N LYS A 76 -10.29 8.75 16.49
CA LYS A 76 -9.46 8.78 15.27
C LYS A 76 -8.17 9.57 15.45
N PRO A 77 -7.05 9.12 14.87
CA PRO A 77 -5.82 9.89 14.86
C PRO A 77 -5.96 11.10 13.93
N LYS A 78 -5.22 12.16 14.23
CA LYS A 78 -5.06 13.35 13.37
C LYS A 78 -3.59 13.50 12.99
N PHE A 79 -3.34 13.85 11.74
CA PHE A 79 -1.99 14.06 11.21
C PHE A 79 -1.88 15.48 10.71
N HIS A 80 -0.80 16.17 11.10
CA HIS A 80 -0.46 17.49 10.64
C HIS A 80 0.95 17.47 10.07
N PHE A 81 1.08 17.87 8.81
CA PHE A 81 2.36 17.88 8.10
C PHE A 81 2.80 19.32 7.92
N THR A 82 4.04 19.60 8.31
CA THR A 82 4.69 20.87 8.01
C THR A 82 5.94 20.61 7.18
N SER A 83 6.25 21.54 6.29
CA SER A 83 7.46 21.49 5.48
C SER A 83 8.20 22.81 5.64
N SER A 84 9.47 22.74 6.06
CA SER A 84 10.34 23.91 6.23
C SER A 84 11.74 23.57 5.79
N GLY A 85 12.35 24.40 4.95
CA GLY A 85 13.75 24.23 4.51
C GLY A 85 14.05 22.92 3.76
N GLY A 86 13.04 22.28 3.15
CA GLY A 86 13.19 20.99 2.46
C GLY A 86 13.03 19.75 3.37
N MET A 87 12.76 19.95 4.66
CA MET A 87 12.50 18.88 5.62
C MET A 87 11.01 18.77 5.88
N PHE A 88 10.52 17.54 6.08
CA PHE A 88 9.13 17.25 6.43
C PHE A 88 9.03 16.85 7.89
N GLU A 89 8.17 17.53 8.64
CA GLU A 89 7.84 17.17 10.01
C GLU A 89 6.36 16.76 10.07
N CYS A 90 6.10 15.58 10.64
CA CYS A 90 4.77 15.07 10.89
C CYS A 90 4.48 15.13 12.39
N GLU A 91 3.43 15.84 12.76
CA GLU A 91 2.82 15.79 14.08
C GLU A 91 1.57 14.91 14.03
N MET A 92 1.57 13.85 14.83
CA MET A 92 0.43 12.96 15.01
C MET A 92 -0.20 13.19 16.39
N THR A 93 -1.51 13.47 16.38
CA THR A 93 -2.32 13.65 17.58
C THR A 93 -3.32 12.52 17.71
N LEU A 94 -3.22 11.75 18.79
CA LEU A 94 -4.13 10.66 19.12
C LEU A 94 -5.36 11.17 19.89
N PRO A 95 -6.47 10.39 19.91
CA PRO A 95 -7.66 10.73 20.68
C PRO A 95 -7.39 10.88 22.18
N PRO A 96 -8.21 11.65 22.92
CA PRO A 96 -8.05 11.83 24.37
C PRO A 96 -8.11 10.53 25.19
N SER A 97 -8.73 9.47 24.64
CA SER A 97 -8.79 8.14 25.28
C SER A 97 -7.48 7.35 25.17
N ALA A 98 -6.50 7.82 24.37
CA ALA A 98 -5.18 7.21 24.29
C ALA A 98 -4.26 7.71 25.42
N PRO A 99 -3.39 6.84 25.98
CA PRO A 99 -2.39 7.22 26.97
C PRO A 99 -1.33 8.20 26.44
N VAL A 100 -1.03 8.13 25.14
CA VAL A 100 -0.13 9.07 24.46
C VAL A 100 -1.00 9.93 23.56
N GLN A 101 -0.86 11.26 23.64
CA GLN A 101 -1.69 12.18 22.87
C GLN A 101 -0.96 12.82 21.69
N ARG A 102 0.34 13.08 21.79
CA ARG A 102 1.08 13.86 20.79
C ARG A 102 2.43 13.22 20.51
N ILE A 103 2.70 12.99 19.22
CA ILE A 103 3.94 12.41 18.71
C ILE A 103 4.43 13.29 17.57
N VAL A 104 5.69 13.69 17.60
CA VAL A 104 6.32 14.52 16.56
C VAL A 104 7.47 13.74 15.95
N SER A 105 7.56 13.70 14.63
CA SER A 105 8.69 13.06 13.95
C SER A 105 10.01 13.76 14.34
N PRO A 106 11.12 13.01 14.45
CA PRO A 106 12.44 13.61 14.63
C PRO A 106 12.73 14.63 13.52
N LYS A 107 13.42 15.72 13.89
CA LYS A 107 14.00 16.67 12.93
C LYS A 107 15.29 16.11 12.35
#